data_AF-A0A9E1RII8-F1
#
_entry.id   AF-A0A9E1RII8-F1
#
_cell.length_a   1.000
_cell.length_b   1.000
_cell.length_c   1.000
_cell.angle_alpha   90.00
_cell.angle_beta   90.00
_cell.angle_gamma   90.00
#
_symmetry.space_group_name_H-M   'P 1'
#
loop_
_entity.id
_entity.type
_entity.pdbx_description
1 polymer ?
#
loop_
_entity_poly.entity_id
_entity_poly.type
_entity_poly.pdbx_seq_one_letter_code
_entity_poly.pdbx_strand_id
1 'polypeptide(L)'
;TIPDVQFYKAHYLADQDHVINTFVERISEAESGELEENFDLMASFKKRLDLREVDIHHHHAEYQPILDPDDDEMLTGHSHDHGHGHTHDHVHEHTHDHPFYKHIGHPNGPRTMIDQGVCCCFMSQFPSEVVDDQRKINLLKEKDK
;
A
#
# COMPACT_ATOMS: atom_id res chain seq x y z
N THR A 1 -7.25 41.25 15.32
CA THR A 1 -7.18 40.37 16.50
C THR A 1 -6.54 39.06 16.07
N ILE A 2 -5.51 38.62 16.80
CA ILE A 2 -4.79 37.37 16.48
C ILE A 2 -5.74 36.20 16.83
N PRO A 3 -5.88 35.17 15.98
CA PRO A 3 -6.75 34.04 16.28
C PRO A 3 -6.30 33.35 17.57
N ASP A 4 -7.27 32.82 18.31
CA ASP A 4 -7.03 32.14 19.58
C ASP A 4 -6.26 30.83 19.32
N VAL A 5 -5.05 30.72 19.87
CA VAL A 5 -4.17 29.55 19.65
C VAL A 5 -4.26 28.65 20.87
N GLN A 6 -4.73 27.42 20.67
CA GLN A 6 -4.82 26.41 21.72
C GLN A 6 -3.64 25.44 21.66
N PHE A 7 -2.88 25.35 22.75
CA PHE A 7 -1.74 24.44 22.88
C PHE A 7 -2.16 23.12 23.54
N TYR A 8 -1.91 22.01 22.84
CA TYR A 8 -2.11 20.67 23.37
C TYR A 8 -0.76 20.06 23.73
N LYS A 9 -0.59 19.66 25.00
CA LYS A 9 0.58 18.89 25.43
C LYS A 9 0.29 17.41 25.26
N ALA A 10 1.10 16.76 24.44
CA ALA A 10 0.96 15.36 24.18
C ALA A 10 1.92 14.58 25.10
N HIS A 11 1.37 13.79 26.03
CA HIS A 11 2.14 13.08 27.07
C HIS A 11 2.70 11.72 26.64
N TYR A 12 2.60 11.36 25.35
CA TYR A 12 2.85 9.99 24.88
C TYR A 12 4.31 9.51 24.98
N LEU A 13 5.28 10.41 25.24
CA LEU A 13 6.69 10.05 25.42
C LEU A 13 7.27 10.40 26.80
N ALA A 14 6.50 10.99 27.72
CA ALA A 14 7.03 11.70 28.87
C ALA A 14 7.86 10.83 29.85
N ASP A 15 7.21 10.24 30.85
CA ASP A 15 7.79 9.45 31.93
C ASP A 15 7.51 7.95 31.76
N GLN A 16 7.19 7.52 30.55
CA GLN A 16 7.01 6.12 30.19
C GLN A 16 8.31 5.35 30.39
N ASP A 17 8.27 4.29 31.21
CA ASP A 17 9.43 3.45 31.53
C ASP A 17 10.16 2.95 30.29
N HIS A 18 9.43 2.58 29.23
CA HIS A 18 10.02 2.14 27.97
C HIS A 18 10.87 3.23 27.29
N VAL A 19 10.43 4.48 27.35
CA VAL A 19 11.18 5.62 26.78
C VAL A 19 12.45 5.86 27.58
N ILE A 20 12.34 5.87 28.91
CA ILE A 20 13.47 6.06 29.81
C ILE A 20 14.50 4.95 29.64
N ASN A 21 14.06 3.70 29.57
CA ASN A 21 14.95 2.54 29.36
C ASN A 21 15.69 2.64 28.03
N THR A 22 14.99 3.00 26.95
CA THR A 22 15.64 3.24 25.65
C THR A 22 16.68 4.35 25.73
N PHE A 23 16.41 5.45 26.45
CA PHE A 23 17.42 6.51 26.65
C PHE A 23 18.64 6.03 27.42
N VAL A 24 18.44 5.26 28.51
CA VAL A 24 19.54 4.69 29.29
C VAL A 24 20.40 3.78 28.43
N GLU A 25 19.77 2.87 27.66
CA GLU A 25 20.45 1.97 26.73
C GLU A 25 21.27 2.75 25.69
N ARG A 26 20.69 3.80 25.08
CA ARG A 26 21.39 4.65 24.10
C ARG A 26 22.56 5.41 24.70
N ILE A 27 22.47 5.87 25.95
CA ILE A 27 23.58 6.53 26.65
C ILE A 27 24.72 5.54 26.88
N SER A 28 24.41 4.34 27.39
CA SER A 28 25.41 3.29 27.63
C SER A 28 26.08 2.83 26.34
N GLU A 29 25.35 2.75 25.22
CA GLU A 29 25.90 2.45 23.89
C GLU A 29 26.80 3.57 23.35
N ALA A 30 26.42 4.84 23.56
CA ALA A 30 27.26 5.96 23.17
C ALA A 30 28.56 6.02 24.00
N GLU A 31 28.50 5.65 25.28
CA GLU A 31 29.68 5.54 26.15
C GLU A 31 30.60 4.38 25.76
N SER A 32 30.04 3.25 25.33
CA SER A 32 30.85 2.11 24.86
C SER A 32 31.51 2.37 23.50
N GLY A 33 30.98 3.32 22.71
CA GLY A 33 31.46 3.64 21.37
C GLY A 33 31.11 2.60 20.31
N GLU A 34 30.35 1.57 20.70
CA GLU A 34 29.78 0.56 19.81
C GLU A 34 28.37 0.98 19.42
N LEU A 35 28.24 2.10 18.70
CA LEU A 35 26.96 2.46 18.11
C LEU A 35 26.65 1.44 17.02
N GLU A 36 25.57 0.69 17.19
CA GLU A 36 25.16 -0.30 16.20
C GLU A 36 24.54 0.44 15.01
N GLU A 37 25.36 0.77 14.00
CA GLU A 37 24.93 1.46 12.78
C GLU A 37 24.09 0.57 11.83
N ASN A 38 23.82 -0.68 12.22
CA ASN A 38 23.10 -1.67 11.41
C ASN A 38 21.57 -1.41 11.32
N PHE A 39 21.11 -0.18 11.55
CA PHE A 39 19.70 0.22 11.35
C PHE A 39 19.45 0.91 10.02
N ASP A 40 20.42 0.96 9.11
CA ASP A 40 20.12 1.45 7.78
C ASP A 40 19.21 0.44 7.05
N LEU A 41 17.90 0.66 7.18
CA LEU A 41 16.86 -0.06 6.46
C LEU A 41 17.17 -0.08 4.96
N MET A 42 17.81 0.95 4.41
CA MET A 42 18.20 0.98 3.00
C MET A 42 19.38 0.06 2.71
N ALA A 43 20.40 0.02 3.56
CA ALA A 43 21.52 -0.91 3.42
C ALA A 43 21.06 -2.38 3.55
N SER A 44 20.21 -2.68 4.53
CA SER A 44 19.63 -4.02 4.69
C SER A 44 18.73 -4.41 3.53
N PHE A 45 17.91 -3.48 3.03
CA PHE A 45 17.09 -3.67 1.83
C PHE A 45 17.94 -3.98 0.59
N LYS A 46 18.97 -3.17 0.31
CA LYS A 46 19.90 -3.39 -0.82
C LYS A 46 20.60 -4.74 -0.73
N LYS A 47 21.09 -5.11 0.46
CA LYS A 47 21.72 -6.41 0.68
C LYS A 47 20.76 -7.57 0.38
N ARG A 48 19.51 -7.47 0.84
CA ARG A 48 18.48 -8.48 0.58
C ARG A 48 18.06 -8.53 -0.89
N LEU A 49 18.06 -7.38 -1.57
CA LEU A 49 17.83 -7.29 -3.02
C LEU A 49 18.94 -7.99 -3.81
N ASP A 50 20.21 -7.76 -3.45
CA ASP A 50 21.38 -8.42 -4.08
C ASP A 50 21.36 -9.94 -3.86
N LEU A 51 20.91 -10.39 -2.68
CA LEU A 51 20.69 -11.80 -2.35
C LEU A 51 19.44 -12.40 -3.01
N ARG A 52 18.63 -11.59 -3.71
CA ARG A 52 17.32 -11.97 -4.27
C ARG A 52 16.33 -12.50 -3.23
N GLU A 53 16.47 -12.08 -1.98
CA GLU A 53 15.53 -12.34 -0.88
C GLU A 53 14.34 -11.37 -0.91
N VAL A 54 14.45 -10.29 -1.68
CA VAL A 54 13.43 -9.25 -1.87
C VAL A 54 13.29 -8.99 -3.37
N ASP A 55 12.05 -8.88 -3.83
CA ASP A 55 11.71 -8.51 -5.21
C ASP A 55 11.06 -7.12 -5.25
N ILE A 56 11.35 -6.33 -6.29
CA ILE A 56 10.80 -4.97 -6.44
C ILE A 56 9.58 -5.01 -7.36
N HIS A 57 8.40 -4.91 -6.76
CA HIS A 57 7.14 -4.83 -7.52
C HIS A 57 6.78 -3.35 -7.76
N HIS A 58 7.03 -2.85 -8.97
CA HIS A 58 6.53 -1.56 -9.40
C HIS A 58 5.05 -1.71 -9.82
N HIS A 59 4.12 -1.15 -9.04
CA HIS A 59 2.71 -1.08 -9.42
C HIS A 59 2.47 0.15 -10.31
N HIS A 60 2.17 -0.06 -11.59
CA HIS A 60 1.52 0.97 -12.39
C HIS A 60 0.06 1.04 -11.97
N ALA A 61 -0.35 2.17 -11.41
CA ALA A 61 -1.77 2.46 -11.17
C ALA A 61 -2.36 3.00 -12.48
N GLU A 62 -2.75 2.11 -13.38
CA GLU A 62 -3.50 2.53 -14.56
C GLU A 62 -4.96 2.78 -14.15
N TYR A 63 -5.43 3.99 -14.44
CA TYR A 63 -6.80 4.41 -14.19
C TYR A 63 -7.76 3.59 -15.07
N GLN A 64 -8.69 2.89 -14.44
CA GLN A 64 -9.84 2.31 -15.12
C GLN A 64 -11.06 3.16 -14.76
N PRO A 65 -11.76 3.77 -15.74
CA PRO A 65 -12.97 4.53 -15.44
C PRO A 65 -14.00 3.60 -14.82
N ILE A 66 -14.58 4.04 -13.70
CA ILE A 66 -15.69 3.36 -13.03
C ILE A 66 -16.88 3.47 -13.98
N LEU A 67 -17.28 2.36 -14.60
CA LEU A 67 -18.53 2.26 -15.34
C LEU A 67 -19.63 1.98 -14.32
N ASP A 68 -20.39 3.01 -13.96
CA ASP A 68 -21.65 2.86 -13.25
C ASP A 68 -22.68 2.23 -14.20
N PRO A 69 -23.27 1.06 -13.89
CA PRO A 69 -24.24 0.40 -14.75
C PRO A 69 -25.55 1.19 -14.95
N ASP A 70 -25.81 2.23 -14.15
CA ASP A 70 -26.97 3.12 -14.28
C ASP A 70 -26.61 4.49 -14.92
N ASP A 71 -25.36 4.70 -15.35
CA ASP A 71 -24.95 5.93 -16.03
C ASP A 71 -25.17 5.81 -17.54
N ASP A 72 -26.26 6.41 -18.03
CA ASP A 72 -26.64 6.49 -19.44
C ASP A 72 -25.69 7.40 -20.27
N GLU A 73 -24.69 8.05 -19.65
CA GLU A 73 -23.62 8.79 -20.35
C GLU A 73 -22.56 7.81 -20.90
N MET A 74 -22.99 6.92 -21.78
CA MET A 74 -22.10 6.05 -22.55
C MET A 74 -21.10 6.89 -23.36
N LEU A 75 -19.83 6.82 -22.94
CA LEU A 75 -18.61 6.83 -23.76
C LEU A 75 -18.74 7.53 -25.14
N THR A 76 -18.91 8.85 -25.14
CA THR A 76 -18.41 9.64 -26.27
C THR A 76 -16.99 10.05 -25.91
N GLY A 77 -16.03 9.24 -26.34
CA GLY A 77 -14.63 9.63 -26.34
C GLY A 77 -14.52 11.03 -26.95
N HIS A 78 -14.01 11.99 -26.18
CA HIS A 78 -13.70 13.33 -26.68
C HIS A 78 -12.55 13.20 -27.68
N SER A 79 -12.88 12.86 -28.92
CA SER A 79 -11.98 12.97 -30.05
C SER A 79 -11.80 14.44 -30.35
N HIS A 80 -10.73 15.03 -29.80
CA HIS A 80 -10.21 16.29 -30.28
C HIS A 80 -9.58 16.03 -31.65
N ASP A 81 -10.30 16.35 -32.73
CA ASP A 81 -9.79 16.32 -34.10
C ASP A 81 -8.72 17.42 -34.25
N HIS A 82 -7.46 17.01 -34.10
CA HIS A 82 -6.30 17.77 -34.51
C HIS A 82 -5.71 17.09 -35.74
N GLY A 83 -5.98 17.67 -36.90
CA GLY A 83 -5.42 17.24 -38.17
C GLY A 83 -3.89 17.21 -38.20
N HIS A 84 -3.40 16.26 -39.00
CA HIS A 84 -2.03 16.02 -39.49
C HIS A 84 -1.14 15.05 -38.70
N GLY A 85 -0.86 13.91 -39.33
CA GLY A 85 0.37 13.13 -39.09
C GLY A 85 0.15 11.62 -39.16
N HIS A 86 0.75 10.96 -40.14
CA HIS A 86 0.82 9.50 -40.17
C HIS A 86 1.58 8.99 -38.94
N THR A 87 0.90 8.32 -38.01
CA THR A 87 1.52 7.54 -36.94
C THR A 87 0.93 6.14 -36.96
N HIS A 88 1.79 5.13 -37.09
CA HIS A 88 1.39 3.74 -36.93
C HIS A 88 0.99 3.54 -35.46
N ASP A 89 -0.31 3.41 -35.22
CA ASP A 89 -0.85 3.13 -33.90
C ASP A 89 -0.57 1.65 -33.60
N HIS A 90 0.52 1.40 -32.89
CA HIS A 90 0.74 0.10 -32.27
C HIS A 90 -0.12 0.07 -31.03
N VAL A 91 -1.26 -0.62 -31.12
CA VAL A 91 -2.03 -1.04 -29.94
C VAL A 91 -1.08 -1.91 -29.11
N HIS A 92 -0.45 -1.31 -28.10
CA HIS A 92 0.35 -2.04 -27.14
C HIS A 92 -0.61 -2.73 -26.19
N GLU A 93 -1.06 -3.93 -26.56
CA GLU A 93 -1.68 -4.88 -25.64
C GLU A 93 -0.59 -5.30 -24.64
N HIS A 94 -0.45 -4.53 -23.56
CA HIS A 94 0.40 -4.89 -22.45
C HIS A 94 -0.28 -6.01 -21.66
N THR A 95 0.04 -7.26 -22.00
CA THR A 95 -0.22 -8.40 -21.11
C THR A 95 0.55 -8.16 -19.81
N HIS A 96 -0.15 -7.71 -18.76
CA HIS A 96 0.39 -7.58 -17.42
C HIS A 96 0.26 -8.92 -16.68
N ASP A 97 1.21 -9.83 -16.91
CA ASP A 97 1.34 -11.05 -16.11
C ASP A 97 1.87 -10.72 -14.72
N HIS A 98 0.98 -10.61 -13.74
CA HIS A 98 1.38 -10.54 -12.33
C HIS A 98 1.73 -11.94 -11.81
N PRO A 99 2.82 -12.09 -11.05
CA PRO A 99 3.10 -13.35 -10.35
C PRO A 99 1.92 -13.74 -9.45
N PHE A 100 1.50 -15.00 -9.52
CA PHE A 100 0.44 -15.52 -8.67
C PHE A 100 0.88 -15.51 -7.21
N TYR A 101 0.15 -14.78 -6.37
CA TYR A 101 0.45 -14.74 -4.94
C TYR A 101 0.05 -16.05 -4.26
N LYS A 102 1.03 -16.90 -3.95
CA LYS A 102 0.83 -18.26 -3.40
C LYS A 102 -0.06 -18.32 -2.14
N HIS A 103 -0.10 -17.25 -1.34
CA HIS A 103 -0.78 -17.22 -0.05
C HIS A 103 -1.93 -16.20 -0.02
N ILE A 104 -2.66 -16.06 -1.12
CA ILE A 104 -3.60 -14.95 -1.30
C ILE A 104 -4.75 -14.97 -0.28
N GLY A 105 -5.17 -16.17 0.14
CA GLY A 105 -6.17 -16.37 1.20
C GLY A 105 -5.65 -16.32 2.64
N HIS A 106 -4.41 -15.91 2.90
CA HIS A 106 -3.86 -15.95 4.26
C HIS A 106 -4.64 -15.03 5.22
N PRO A 107 -5.08 -15.51 6.41
CA PRO A 107 -6.03 -14.78 7.26
C PRO A 107 -5.56 -13.41 7.77
N ASN A 108 -4.23 -13.25 7.92
CA ASN A 108 -3.57 -11.99 8.29
C ASN A 108 -2.80 -11.38 7.11
N GLY A 109 -3.08 -11.82 5.89
CA GLY A 109 -2.36 -11.47 4.68
C GLY A 109 -3.26 -10.74 3.68
N PRO A 110 -3.04 -10.93 2.37
CA PRO A 110 -3.70 -10.15 1.32
C PRO A 110 -5.22 -10.05 1.41
N ARG A 111 -5.89 -11.11 1.87
CA ARG A 111 -7.35 -11.10 1.97
C ARG A 111 -7.87 -9.98 2.85
N THR A 112 -7.15 -9.50 3.86
CA THR A 112 -7.67 -8.44 4.74
C THR A 112 -7.80 -7.08 4.04
N MET A 113 -7.22 -6.92 2.85
CA MET A 113 -7.30 -5.71 2.03
C MET A 113 -8.44 -5.76 1.01
N ILE A 114 -9.23 -6.83 0.95
CA ILE A 114 -10.42 -6.89 0.08
C ILE A 114 -11.35 -5.73 0.40
N ASP A 115 -11.80 -5.04 -0.64
CA ASP A 115 -12.63 -3.83 -0.62
C ASP A 115 -11.95 -2.58 0.02
N GLN A 116 -10.62 -2.59 0.21
CA GLN A 116 -9.83 -1.44 0.69
C GLN A 116 -9.13 -0.66 -0.46
N GLY A 117 -9.74 -0.62 -1.65
CA GLY A 117 -9.17 0.09 -2.80
C GLY A 117 -8.01 -0.64 -3.48
N VAL A 118 -8.00 -1.96 -3.43
CA VAL A 118 -6.95 -2.79 -4.05
C VAL A 118 -7.20 -2.94 -5.55
N CYS A 119 -6.13 -2.92 -6.34
CA CYS A 119 -6.15 -3.05 -7.81
C CYS A 119 -6.99 -4.25 -8.29
N CYS A 120 -7.73 -4.06 -9.40
CA CYS A 120 -8.55 -5.10 -10.02
C CYS A 120 -7.74 -6.36 -10.41
N CYS A 121 -6.49 -6.22 -10.86
CA CYS A 121 -5.61 -7.34 -11.20
C CYS A 121 -5.17 -8.16 -9.99
N PHE A 122 -5.17 -7.57 -8.80
CA PHE A 122 -4.89 -8.29 -7.56
C PHE A 122 -6.17 -8.91 -7.00
N MET A 123 -7.30 -8.23 -7.16
CA MET A 123 -8.63 -8.78 -6.85
C MET A 123 -8.98 -10.00 -7.71
N SER A 124 -8.54 -10.05 -8.98
CA SER A 124 -8.78 -11.19 -9.88
C SER A 124 -8.04 -12.47 -9.49
N GLN A 125 -7.00 -12.38 -8.64
CA GLN A 125 -6.27 -13.55 -8.15
C GLN A 125 -6.98 -14.24 -6.98
N PHE A 126 -7.95 -13.59 -6.32
CA PHE A 126 -8.65 -14.18 -5.20
C PHE A 126 -9.69 -15.20 -5.66
N PRO A 127 -9.70 -16.43 -5.09
CA PRO A 127 -10.85 -17.31 -5.21
C PRO A 127 -12.11 -16.62 -4.66
N SER A 128 -13.25 -16.79 -5.32
CA SER A 128 -14.53 -16.20 -4.89
C SER A 128 -14.89 -16.54 -3.44
N GLU A 129 -14.60 -17.76 -3.01
CA GLU A 129 -14.77 -18.20 -1.61
C GLU A 129 -14.01 -17.32 -0.60
N VAL A 130 -12.79 -16.88 -0.93
CA VAL A 130 -11.98 -16.03 -0.05
C VAL A 130 -12.55 -14.61 0.01
N VAL A 131 -13.07 -14.12 -1.13
CA VAL A 131 -13.73 -12.81 -1.22
C VAL A 131 -14.98 -12.79 -0.35
N ASP A 132 -15.85 -13.79 -0.50
CA ASP A 132 -17.09 -13.89 0.26
C ASP A 132 -16.84 -14.03 1.76
N ASP A 133 -15.84 -14.83 2.14
CA ASP A 133 -15.50 -15.02 3.55
C ASP A 133 -14.91 -13.77 4.19
N GLN A 134 -14.05 -13.03 3.48
CA GLN A 134 -13.55 -11.76 4.01
C GLN A 134 -14.68 -10.72 4.14
N ARG A 135 -15.60 -10.65 3.17
CA ARG A 135 -16.75 -9.75 3.25
C ARG A 135 -17.64 -10.06 4.45
N LYS A 136 -17.89 -11.34 4.74
CA LYS A 136 -18.59 -11.75 5.97
C LYS A 136 -17.85 -11.29 7.22
N ILE A 137 -16.53 -11.43 7.27
CA ILE A 137 -15.71 -10.98 8.41
C ILE A 137 -15.82 -9.46 8.58
N ASN A 138 -15.76 -8.70 7.50
CA ASN A 138 -15.89 -7.24 7.55
C ASN A 138 -17.28 -6.83 8.08
N LEU A 139 -18.35 -7.47 7.59
CA LEU A 139 -19.71 -7.25 8.10
C LEU A 139 -19.88 -7.60 9.58
N LEU A 140 -19.22 -8.65 10.06
CA LEU A 140 -19.23 -9.00 11.49
C LEU A 140 -18.50 -7.92 12.31
N LYS A 141 -17.33 -7.46 11.86
CA LYS A 141 -16.58 -6.38 12.52
C LYS A 141 -17.35 -5.06 12.57
N GLU A 142 -18.15 -4.77 11.54
CA GLU A 142 -19.02 -3.59 11.52
C GLU A 142 -20.20 -3.70 12.49
N LYS A 143 -20.74 -4.91 12.72
CA LYS A 143 -21.80 -5.15 13.72
C LYS A 143 -21.30 -5.08 15.16
N ASP A 144 -20.02 -5.38 15.38
CA ASP A 144 -19.38 -5.32 16.69
C ASP A 144 -18.89 -3.90 17.06
N LYS A 145 -19.04 -2.92 16.16
CA LYS A 145 -18.64 -1.51 16.36
C LYS A 145 -19.83 -0.65 16.76
#